data_AF-A0A8A1M0L2-F1
#
_entry.id   AF-A0A8A1M0L2-F1
#
_cell.length_a   1.000
_cell.length_b   1.000
_cell.length_c   1.000
_cell.angle_alpha   90.00
_cell.angle_beta   90.00
_cell.angle_gamma   90.00
#
_symmetry.space_group_name_H-M   'P 1'
#
loop_
_entity.id
_entity.type
_entity.pdbx_description
1 polymer ?
#
loop_
_entity_poly.entity_id
_entity_poly.type
_entity_poly.pdbx_seq_one_letter_code
_entity_poly.pdbx_strand_id
1 'polypeptide(L)'
;MSTMQLPKIGTIAGINDAGSYRQGPIPGLGGPFETAAEFFRAWSAKVKCSLSQDQLKEAAGSFANELSASASCFKQLVNDLAGGLSIHNDGPFPLCHGDVGHNNIIFDDKYRLLDVIDWEGAFAGPWEISGEFPLTLSIVPPVMDVPWNYDENGLPKDAKDRQRLVDREEYIAMVADGERRRGLVEGYSLSLALRDSKRQYLASAMRLYQREVVIPMSMPLSGFQSVFLASVARPSDRLAVGIRMRDAKTRVG
;
A
#
# COMPACT_ATOMS: atom_id res chain seq x y z
N MET A 1 -11.05 -9.63 4.21
CA MET A 1 -10.10 -8.85 5.04
C MET A 1 -9.79 -9.64 6.32
N SER A 2 -8.81 -9.26 7.14
CA SER A 2 -8.58 -9.94 8.43
C SER A 2 -9.85 -9.88 9.29
N THR A 3 -10.27 -11.02 9.83
CA THR A 3 -11.39 -11.11 10.78
C THR A 3 -10.96 -10.73 12.19
N MET A 4 -9.66 -10.68 12.47
CA MET A 4 -9.11 -10.11 13.69
C MET A 4 -9.00 -8.60 13.52
N GLN A 5 -9.76 -7.87 14.32
CA GLN A 5 -9.82 -6.41 14.27
C GLN A 5 -9.64 -5.85 15.67
N LEU A 6 -9.04 -4.67 15.76
CA LEU A 6 -8.68 -4.01 17.01
C LEU A 6 -9.25 -2.59 17.04
N PRO A 7 -9.61 -2.04 18.22
CA PRO A 7 -10.30 -0.75 18.32
C PRO A 7 -9.47 0.44 17.83
N LYS A 8 -8.13 0.35 17.92
CA LYS A 8 -7.19 1.42 17.55
C LYS A 8 -6.24 0.98 16.44
N ILE A 9 -5.52 1.92 15.86
CA ILE A 9 -4.41 1.64 14.95
C ILE A 9 -3.11 1.58 15.76
N GLY A 10 -2.43 0.43 15.75
CA GLY A 10 -1.29 0.21 16.62
C GLY A 10 -0.78 -1.23 16.62
N THR A 11 0.37 -1.46 17.26
CA THR A 11 0.92 -2.80 17.48
C THR A 11 0.21 -3.52 18.62
N ILE A 12 0.38 -4.83 18.72
CA ILE A 12 -0.03 -5.59 19.91
C ILE A 12 1.14 -5.55 20.91
N ALA A 13 0.95 -4.82 22.01
CA ALA A 13 1.97 -4.62 23.06
C ALA A 13 1.83 -5.60 24.24
N GLY A 14 0.96 -6.60 24.11
CA GLY A 14 0.73 -7.65 25.09
C GLY A 14 -0.75 -7.92 25.35
N ILE A 15 -1.01 -8.58 26.47
CA ILE A 15 -2.33 -8.96 26.95
C ILE A 15 -2.60 -8.21 28.26
N ASN A 16 -3.81 -7.72 28.44
CA ASN A 16 -4.24 -7.08 29.69
C ASN A 16 -4.76 -8.11 30.70
N ASP A 17 -5.00 -7.69 31.94
CA ASP A 17 -5.42 -8.59 33.03
C ASP A 17 -6.77 -9.29 32.76
N ALA A 18 -7.59 -8.72 31.87
CA ALA A 18 -8.85 -9.30 31.41
C ALA A 18 -8.68 -10.32 30.25
N GLY A 19 -7.45 -10.62 29.83
CA GLY A 19 -7.16 -11.56 28.74
C GLY A 19 -7.34 -10.99 27.33
N SER A 20 -7.61 -9.68 27.19
CA SER A 20 -7.75 -8.99 25.91
C SER A 20 -6.43 -8.36 25.45
N TYR A 21 -6.30 -8.06 24.16
CA TYR A 21 -5.11 -7.41 23.61
C TYR A 21 -4.97 -5.98 24.11
N ARG A 22 -3.74 -5.61 24.51
CA ARG A 22 -3.35 -4.23 24.78
C ARG A 22 -2.62 -3.67 23.57
N GLN A 23 -3.16 -2.61 22.97
CA GLN A 23 -2.53 -1.96 21.82
C GLN A 23 -1.48 -0.94 22.24
N GLY A 24 -0.40 -0.87 21.47
CA GLY A 24 0.72 0.05 21.68
C GLY A 24 1.09 0.84 20.43
N PRO A 25 2.11 1.72 20.54
CA PRO A 25 2.58 2.52 19.42
C PRO A 25 3.22 1.67 18.31
N ILE A 26 3.15 2.17 17.09
CA ILE A 26 3.92 1.65 15.96
C ILE A 26 5.34 2.22 16.05
N PRO A 27 6.40 1.38 16.05
CA PRO A 27 7.79 1.85 16.06
C PRO A 27 8.07 2.91 14.99
N GLY A 28 8.72 4.01 15.37
CA GLY A 28 9.04 5.13 14.48
C GLY A 28 7.85 6.05 14.12
N LEU A 29 6.60 5.61 14.32
CA LEU A 29 5.39 6.35 13.94
C LEU A 29 4.58 6.86 15.14
N GLY A 30 4.51 6.11 16.25
CA GLY A 30 3.75 6.46 17.46
C GLY A 30 2.35 5.82 17.51
N GLY A 31 1.44 6.41 18.29
CA GLY A 31 0.11 5.85 18.56
C GLY A 31 0.03 5.15 19.93
N PRO A 32 -0.93 4.24 20.15
CA PRO A 32 -1.97 3.82 19.19
C PRO A 32 -2.91 4.99 18.84
N PHE A 33 -3.42 5.01 17.61
CA PHE A 33 -4.30 6.08 17.11
C PHE A 33 -5.76 5.66 17.18
N GLU A 34 -6.65 6.57 17.56
CA GLU A 34 -8.09 6.30 17.61
C GLU A 34 -8.70 6.27 16.21
N THR A 35 -8.11 7.04 15.28
CA THR A 35 -8.65 7.21 13.93
C THR A 35 -7.63 7.00 12.82
N ALA A 36 -8.11 6.62 11.64
CA ALA A 36 -7.29 6.54 10.43
C ALA A 36 -6.71 7.91 10.06
N ALA A 37 -7.46 9.00 10.24
CA ALA A 37 -6.97 10.36 10.00
C ALA A 37 -5.77 10.72 10.89
N GLU A 38 -5.78 10.34 12.17
CA GLU A 38 -4.63 10.51 13.06
C GLU A 38 -3.41 9.73 12.58
N PHE A 39 -3.61 8.48 12.14
CA PHE A 39 -2.56 7.68 11.55
C PHE A 39 -1.96 8.33 10.29
N PHE A 40 -2.78 8.78 9.34
CA PHE A 40 -2.28 9.40 8.10
C PHE A 40 -1.54 10.72 8.36
N ARG A 41 -2.01 11.54 9.31
CA ARG A 41 -1.30 12.74 9.75
C ARG A 41 0.03 12.38 10.41
N ALA A 42 0.05 11.42 11.33
CA ALA A 42 1.29 10.96 11.95
C ALA A 42 2.28 10.41 10.91
N TRP A 43 1.79 9.65 9.93
CA TRP A 43 2.58 9.10 8.83
C TRP A 43 3.21 10.22 8.02
N SER A 44 2.41 11.19 7.56
CA SER A 44 2.89 12.34 6.80
C SER A 44 3.88 13.22 7.58
N ALA A 45 3.78 13.31 8.91
CA ALA A 45 4.69 14.10 9.71
C ALA A 45 6.05 13.40 9.89
N LYS A 46 6.04 12.09 10.14
CA LYS A 46 7.22 11.35 10.62
C LYS A 46 7.95 10.55 9.54
N VAL A 47 7.26 10.18 8.47
CA VAL A 47 7.88 9.39 7.40
C VAL A 47 9.00 10.18 6.73
N LYS A 48 10.13 9.52 6.53
CA LYS A 48 11.26 10.03 5.74
C LYS A 48 11.25 9.33 4.39
N CYS A 49 11.52 10.09 3.34
CA CYS A 49 11.80 9.49 2.05
C CYS A 49 13.02 8.60 2.22
N SER A 50 12.95 7.39 1.69
CA SER A 50 14.03 6.42 1.80
C SER A 50 15.29 6.80 1.00
N LEU A 51 15.18 7.75 0.08
CA LEU A 51 16.29 8.24 -0.75
C LEU A 51 16.78 9.60 -0.25
N SER A 52 18.09 9.72 -0.03
CA SER A 52 18.75 11.00 0.21
C SER A 52 18.75 11.87 -1.04
N GLN A 53 19.01 13.18 -0.89
CA GLN A 53 19.16 14.09 -2.04
C GLN A 53 20.26 13.63 -2.99
N ASP A 54 21.35 13.10 -2.47
CA ASP A 54 22.48 12.65 -3.28
C ASP A 54 22.14 11.36 -4.00
N GLN A 55 21.44 10.43 -3.35
CA GLN A 55 20.91 9.22 -4.00
C GLN A 55 19.88 9.57 -5.07
N LEU A 56 19.02 10.58 -4.85
CA LEU A 56 18.09 11.06 -5.86
C LEU A 56 18.79 11.70 -7.06
N LYS A 57 19.88 12.43 -6.83
CA LYS A 57 20.71 13.01 -7.91
C LYS A 57 21.44 11.94 -8.70
N GLU A 58 22.03 10.97 -8.01
CA GLU A 58 22.72 9.84 -8.65
C GLU A 58 21.74 8.99 -9.45
N ALA A 59 20.57 8.70 -8.86
CA ALA A 59 19.51 8.00 -9.53
C ALA A 59 19.00 8.83 -10.70
N ALA A 60 18.34 9.95 -10.47
CA ALA A 60 17.49 10.60 -11.46
C ALA A 60 18.14 11.78 -12.21
N GLY A 61 19.41 12.09 -11.95
CA GLY A 61 20.13 13.17 -12.61
C GLY A 61 19.39 14.50 -12.54
N SER A 62 19.07 15.08 -13.70
CA SER A 62 18.43 16.40 -13.83
C SER A 62 17.05 16.49 -13.19
N PHE A 63 16.41 15.37 -12.92
CA PHE A 63 15.04 15.34 -12.39
C PHE A 63 14.98 15.20 -10.85
N ALA A 64 16.12 15.07 -10.17
CA ALA A 64 16.17 14.87 -8.72
C ALA A 64 15.41 15.94 -7.91
N ASN A 65 15.47 17.20 -8.36
CA ASN A 65 14.75 18.29 -7.71
C ASN A 65 13.23 18.16 -7.87
N GLU A 66 12.76 17.73 -9.04
CA GLU A 66 11.33 17.51 -9.29
C GLU A 66 10.79 16.36 -8.44
N LEU A 67 11.55 15.27 -8.37
CA LEU A 67 11.31 14.09 -7.56
C LEU A 67 11.19 14.43 -6.08
N SER A 68 12.17 15.17 -5.56
CA SER A 68 12.13 15.64 -4.19
C SER A 68 10.92 16.55 -3.92
N ALA A 69 10.56 17.42 -4.86
CA ALA A 69 9.41 18.30 -4.70
C ALA A 69 8.09 17.50 -4.66
N SER A 70 7.94 16.49 -5.50
CA SER A 70 6.75 15.62 -5.49
C SER A 70 6.69 14.73 -4.25
N ALA A 71 7.82 14.16 -3.82
CA ALA A 71 7.88 13.40 -2.58
C ALA A 71 7.42 14.24 -1.37
N SER A 72 7.82 15.52 -1.31
CA SER A 72 7.34 16.46 -0.29
C SER A 72 5.86 16.79 -0.47
N CYS A 73 5.40 17.02 -1.70
CA CYS A 73 4.00 17.30 -2.01
C CYS A 73 3.09 16.13 -1.63
N PHE A 74 3.51 14.89 -1.87
CA PHE A 74 2.76 13.69 -1.52
C PHE A 74 2.50 13.61 -0.01
N LYS A 75 3.53 13.82 0.82
CA LYS A 75 3.36 13.88 2.28
C LYS A 75 2.33 14.94 2.68
N GLN A 76 2.45 16.14 2.11
CA GLN A 76 1.53 17.23 2.41
C GLN A 76 0.09 16.90 1.98
N LEU A 77 -0.11 16.29 0.82
CA LEU A 77 -1.42 15.84 0.36
C LEU A 77 -2.02 14.78 1.30
N VAL A 78 -1.22 13.82 1.76
CA VAL A 78 -1.68 12.81 2.73
C VAL A 78 -2.12 13.48 4.04
N ASN A 79 -1.39 14.48 4.52
CA ASN A 79 -1.77 15.25 5.70
C ASN A 79 -3.11 15.99 5.50
N ASP A 80 -3.19 16.76 4.42
CA ASP A 80 -4.31 17.68 4.16
C ASP A 80 -5.61 16.90 3.89
N LEU A 81 -5.49 15.72 3.29
CA LEU A 81 -6.62 14.86 2.95
C LEU A 81 -6.92 13.78 3.98
N ALA A 82 -6.16 13.69 5.08
CA ALA A 82 -6.25 12.60 6.06
C ALA A 82 -7.68 12.29 6.53
N GLY A 83 -8.52 13.31 6.71
CA GLY A 83 -9.91 13.15 7.14
C GLY A 83 -10.85 12.57 6.08
N GLY A 84 -10.45 12.54 4.81
CA GLY A 84 -11.22 11.98 3.69
C GLY A 84 -10.51 10.83 2.97
N LEU A 85 -9.31 10.43 3.39
CA LEU A 85 -8.63 9.26 2.85
C LEU A 85 -9.31 7.97 3.28
N SER A 86 -9.90 7.95 4.48
CA SER A 86 -10.52 6.75 5.03
C SER A 86 -12.02 6.71 4.87
N ILE A 87 -12.52 5.57 4.41
CA ILE A 87 -13.94 5.19 4.42
C ILE A 87 -14.41 4.75 5.81
N HIS A 88 -13.47 4.33 6.67
CA HIS A 88 -13.69 3.84 8.03
C HIS A 88 -12.69 4.53 8.94
N ASN A 89 -12.97 5.81 9.19
CA ASN A 89 -12.07 6.65 9.98
C ASN A 89 -11.97 6.17 11.43
N ASP A 90 -13.05 5.60 11.97
CA ASP A 90 -13.11 5.04 13.32
C ASP A 90 -13.00 3.51 13.26
N GLY A 91 -12.57 2.91 14.37
CA GLY A 91 -12.42 1.46 14.49
C GLY A 91 -13.74 0.68 14.37
N PRO A 92 -13.65 -0.66 14.26
CA PRO A 92 -12.43 -1.45 14.43
C PRO A 92 -11.56 -1.54 13.15
N PHE A 93 -10.25 -1.73 13.35
CA PHE A 93 -9.22 -1.77 12.32
C PHE A 93 -8.65 -3.17 12.13
N PRO A 94 -8.46 -3.64 10.88
CA PRO A 94 -7.96 -4.98 10.59
C PRO A 94 -6.50 -5.15 11.02
N LEU A 95 -6.18 -6.29 11.65
CA LEU A 95 -4.80 -6.70 11.89
C LEU A 95 -4.14 -7.05 10.57
N CYS A 96 -2.99 -6.43 10.31
CA CYS A 96 -2.13 -6.68 9.16
C CYS A 96 -0.82 -7.30 9.62
N HIS A 97 -0.28 -8.22 8.81
CA HIS A 97 1.01 -8.85 9.05
C HIS A 97 2.21 -7.92 8.78
N GLY A 98 2.07 -7.00 7.82
CA GLY A 98 3.12 -6.06 7.43
C GLY A 98 4.08 -6.58 6.35
N ASP A 99 4.22 -7.90 6.15
CA ASP A 99 5.12 -8.49 5.14
C ASP A 99 4.66 -9.89 4.68
N VAL A 100 3.50 -9.97 4.01
CA VAL A 100 2.98 -11.26 3.51
C VAL A 100 3.66 -11.63 2.18
N GLY A 101 4.88 -12.16 2.30
CA GLY A 101 5.65 -12.77 1.21
C GLY A 101 5.59 -14.30 1.25
N HIS A 102 5.98 -14.95 0.16
CA HIS A 102 6.06 -16.42 0.08
C HIS A 102 7.04 -17.03 1.10
N ASN A 103 8.05 -16.26 1.52
CA ASN A 103 9.00 -16.60 2.58
C ASN A 103 8.37 -16.69 3.98
N ASN A 104 7.20 -16.08 4.18
CA ASN A 104 6.50 -16.03 5.47
C ASN A 104 5.27 -16.95 5.52
N ILE A 105 5.10 -17.80 4.50
CA ILE A 105 3.98 -18.73 4.38
C ILE A 105 4.52 -20.16 4.28
N ILE A 106 4.13 -21.01 5.22
CA ILE A 106 4.60 -22.40 5.30
C ILE A 106 3.54 -23.33 4.70
N PHE A 107 3.98 -24.19 3.78
CA PHE A 107 3.15 -25.24 3.20
C PHE A 107 3.72 -26.62 3.53
N ASP A 108 2.86 -27.63 3.54
CA ASP A 108 3.30 -29.03 3.56
C ASP A 108 3.64 -29.57 2.17
N ASP A 109 4.01 -30.85 2.11
CA ASP A 109 4.34 -31.60 0.89
C ASP A 109 3.18 -31.72 -0.11
N LYS A 110 1.96 -31.38 0.30
CA LYS A 110 0.73 -31.38 -0.51
C LYS A 110 0.23 -29.98 -0.80
N TYR A 111 1.05 -28.95 -0.60
CA TYR A 111 0.70 -27.54 -0.81
C TYR A 111 -0.48 -27.05 0.04
N ARG A 112 -0.72 -27.68 1.20
CA ARG A 112 -1.68 -27.18 2.19
C ARG A 112 -0.98 -26.17 3.09
N LEU A 113 -1.63 -25.02 3.30
CA LEU A 113 -1.13 -23.98 4.21
C LEU A 113 -1.05 -24.54 5.64
N LEU A 114 0.14 -24.51 6.22
CA LEU A 114 0.39 -24.91 7.61
C LEU A 114 0.36 -23.71 8.55
N ASP A 115 1.12 -22.66 8.23
CA ASP A 115 1.24 -21.50 9.11
C ASP A 115 1.71 -20.24 8.36
N VAL A 116 1.56 -19.09 9.03
CA VAL A 116 2.10 -17.79 8.63
C VAL A 116 3.00 -17.30 9.76
N ILE A 117 4.25 -16.97 9.44
CA ILE A 117 5.30 -16.65 10.42
C ILE A 117 5.80 -15.22 10.26
N ASP A 118 6.66 -14.77 11.18
CA ASP A 118 7.35 -13.47 11.10
C ASP A 118 6.40 -12.25 11.27
N TRP A 119 5.66 -12.26 12.39
CA TRP A 119 4.69 -11.23 12.75
C TRP A 119 5.31 -9.96 13.36
N GLU A 120 6.63 -9.75 13.27
CA GLU A 120 7.30 -8.61 13.92
C GLU A 120 6.85 -7.24 13.37
N GLY A 121 6.42 -7.22 12.09
CA GLY A 121 5.85 -6.05 11.43
C GLY A 121 4.35 -5.86 11.64
N ALA A 122 3.70 -6.70 12.45
CA ALA A 122 2.25 -6.74 12.52
C ALA A 122 1.65 -5.58 13.32
N PHE A 123 0.60 -4.98 12.77
CA PHE A 123 -0.16 -3.91 13.43
C PHE A 123 -1.60 -3.86 12.91
N ALA A 124 -2.51 -3.34 13.73
CA ALA A 124 -3.83 -2.94 13.24
C ALA A 124 -3.71 -1.64 12.46
N GLY A 125 -4.14 -1.62 11.20
CA GLY A 125 -3.95 -0.50 10.28
C GLY A 125 -5.26 0.01 9.68
N PRO A 126 -5.26 1.21 9.08
CA PRO A 126 -6.40 1.68 8.28
C PRO A 126 -6.79 0.66 7.22
N TRP A 127 -8.08 0.58 6.93
CA TRP A 127 -8.58 -0.30 5.89
C TRP A 127 -7.87 -0.03 4.56
N GLU A 128 -7.58 1.21 4.22
CA GLU A 128 -7.04 1.62 2.92
C GLU A 128 -5.65 1.07 2.61
N ILE A 129 -4.83 0.82 3.63
CA ILE A 129 -3.49 0.24 3.46
C ILE A 129 -3.45 -1.25 3.79
N SER A 130 -4.60 -1.81 4.13
CA SER A 130 -4.78 -3.22 4.40
C SER A 130 -5.27 -3.93 3.13
N GLY A 131 -4.99 -5.22 2.97
CA GLY A 131 -5.50 -6.00 1.83
C GLY A 131 -4.83 -5.66 0.48
N GLU A 132 -3.52 -5.47 0.52
CA GLU A 132 -2.70 -5.42 -0.69
C GLU A 132 -2.52 -6.82 -1.30
N PHE A 133 -2.14 -6.87 -2.57
CA PHE A 133 -1.70 -8.12 -3.18
C PHE A 133 -0.47 -8.69 -2.46
N PRO A 134 -0.33 -10.02 -2.34
CA PRO A 134 0.92 -10.65 -1.94
C PRO A 134 2.08 -10.13 -2.78
N LEU A 135 3.29 -10.05 -2.21
CA LEU A 135 4.46 -9.48 -2.89
C LEU A 135 4.75 -10.11 -4.26
N THR A 136 4.45 -11.40 -4.44
CA THR A 136 4.60 -12.13 -5.71
C THR A 136 3.67 -11.65 -6.82
N LEU A 137 2.53 -11.08 -6.46
CA LEU A 137 1.54 -10.49 -7.36
C LEU A 137 1.59 -8.95 -7.35
N SER A 138 2.57 -8.34 -6.67
CA SER A 138 2.70 -6.89 -6.64
C SER A 138 3.23 -6.36 -7.98
N ILE A 139 2.63 -5.28 -8.46
CA ILE A 139 3.07 -4.50 -9.62
C ILE A 139 3.07 -3.04 -9.21
N VAL A 140 3.98 -2.26 -9.76
CA VAL A 140 3.92 -0.80 -9.60
C VAL A 140 2.68 -0.31 -10.36
N PRO A 141 1.78 0.45 -9.72
CA PRO A 141 0.66 1.07 -10.42
C PRO A 141 1.11 1.82 -11.68
N PRO A 142 0.40 1.72 -12.82
CA PRO A 142 0.79 2.42 -14.04
C PRO A 142 0.92 3.94 -13.86
N VAL A 143 0.08 4.53 -13.00
CA VAL A 143 0.15 5.96 -12.65
C VAL A 143 1.38 6.34 -11.82
N MET A 144 2.15 5.35 -11.36
CA MET A 144 3.39 5.48 -10.58
C MET A 144 4.60 4.94 -11.34
N ASP A 145 4.43 4.45 -12.56
CA ASP A 145 5.46 3.83 -13.36
C ASP A 145 5.65 4.59 -14.68
N VAL A 146 6.73 4.30 -15.39
CA VAL A 146 7.11 5.02 -16.61
C VAL A 146 6.20 4.72 -17.79
N PRO A 147 5.75 5.77 -18.51
CA PRO A 147 4.87 5.58 -19.66
C PRO A 147 5.46 4.66 -20.74
N TRP A 148 6.78 4.60 -20.90
CA TRP A 148 7.42 3.74 -21.90
C TRP A 148 7.40 2.25 -21.55
N ASN A 149 7.10 1.87 -20.31
CA ASN A 149 6.84 0.48 -19.94
C ASN A 149 5.51 -0.02 -20.46
N TYR A 150 4.63 0.84 -20.97
CA TYR A 150 3.28 0.48 -21.40
C TYR A 150 3.13 0.63 -22.92
N ASP A 151 2.26 -0.20 -23.50
CA ASP A 151 1.85 -0.10 -24.89
C ASP A 151 0.76 0.98 -25.08
N GLU A 152 0.28 1.13 -26.31
CA GLU A 152 -0.78 2.08 -26.67
C GLU A 152 -2.12 1.84 -25.96
N ASN A 153 -2.33 0.62 -25.43
CA ASN A 153 -3.53 0.24 -24.68
C ASN A 153 -3.35 0.43 -23.16
N GLY A 154 -2.18 0.93 -22.71
CA GLY A 154 -1.87 1.08 -21.29
C GLY A 154 -1.53 -0.23 -20.59
N LEU A 155 -1.18 -1.28 -21.34
CA LEU A 155 -0.75 -2.57 -20.78
C LEU A 155 0.78 -2.66 -20.70
N PRO A 156 1.35 -3.29 -19.65
CA PRO A 156 2.80 -3.47 -19.53
C PRO A 156 3.38 -4.15 -20.77
N LYS A 157 4.50 -3.68 -21.30
CA LYS A 157 5.23 -4.35 -22.41
C LYS A 157 5.93 -5.61 -21.94
N ASP A 158 6.35 -5.65 -20.67
CA ASP A 158 6.95 -6.84 -20.08
C ASP A 158 5.93 -7.98 -19.95
N ALA A 159 6.31 -9.16 -20.45
CA ALA A 159 5.43 -10.32 -20.48
C ALA A 159 5.12 -10.86 -19.08
N LYS A 160 6.04 -10.73 -18.11
CA LYS A 160 5.80 -11.17 -16.73
C LYS A 160 4.79 -10.25 -16.04
N ASP A 161 4.88 -8.94 -16.26
CA ASP A 161 3.90 -7.99 -15.72
C ASP A 161 2.51 -8.17 -16.35
N ARG A 162 2.43 -8.50 -17.64
CA ARG A 162 1.15 -8.92 -18.25
C ARG A 162 0.59 -10.17 -17.59
N GLN A 163 1.42 -11.18 -17.38
CA GLN A 163 0.98 -12.40 -16.71
C GLN A 163 0.52 -12.11 -15.28
N ARG A 164 1.24 -11.27 -14.52
CA ARG A 164 0.82 -10.84 -13.18
C ARG A 164 -0.55 -10.17 -13.16
N LEU A 165 -0.90 -9.38 -14.19
CA LEU A 165 -2.24 -8.80 -14.29
C LEU A 165 -3.32 -9.88 -14.44
N VAL A 166 -3.05 -10.94 -15.23
CA VAL A 166 -3.95 -12.10 -15.35
C VAL A 166 -4.03 -12.84 -14.01
N ASP A 167 -2.90 -13.14 -13.39
CA ASP A 167 -2.81 -13.85 -12.11
C ASP A 167 -3.56 -13.09 -10.99
N ARG A 168 -3.57 -11.75 -11.03
CA ARG A 168 -4.32 -10.91 -10.08
C ARG A 168 -5.83 -11.11 -10.21
N GLU A 169 -6.36 -11.16 -11.43
CA GLU A 169 -7.79 -11.39 -11.65
C GLU A 169 -8.20 -12.78 -11.19
N GLU A 170 -7.39 -13.79 -11.47
CA GLU A 170 -7.59 -15.15 -10.96
C GLU A 170 -7.52 -15.20 -9.44
N TYR A 171 -6.54 -14.52 -8.84
CA TYR A 171 -6.40 -14.41 -7.38
C TYR A 171 -7.62 -13.74 -6.74
N ILE A 172 -8.11 -12.63 -7.30
CA ILE A 172 -9.33 -11.97 -6.83
C ILE A 172 -10.52 -12.94 -6.90
N ALA A 173 -10.66 -13.71 -7.98
CA ALA A 173 -11.74 -14.67 -8.13
C ALA A 173 -11.66 -15.78 -7.06
N MET A 174 -10.46 -16.31 -6.79
CA MET A 174 -10.23 -17.29 -5.72
C MET A 174 -10.54 -16.72 -4.33
N VAL A 175 -10.12 -15.49 -4.05
CA VAL A 175 -10.43 -14.80 -2.79
C VAL A 175 -11.93 -14.63 -2.64
N ALA A 176 -12.62 -14.13 -3.67
CA ALA A 176 -14.07 -13.93 -3.63
C ALA A 176 -14.82 -15.25 -3.41
N ASP A 177 -14.34 -16.35 -4.00
CA ASP A 177 -14.92 -17.67 -3.77
C ASP A 177 -14.67 -18.19 -2.34
N GLY A 178 -13.46 -18.00 -1.82
CA GLY A 178 -13.13 -18.29 -0.42
C GLY A 178 -13.99 -17.51 0.57
N GLU A 179 -14.25 -16.22 0.28
CA GLU A 179 -15.13 -15.37 1.08
C GLU A 179 -16.57 -15.90 1.06
N ARG A 180 -17.11 -16.26 -0.12
CA ARG A 180 -18.45 -16.87 -0.24
C ARG A 180 -18.57 -18.19 0.53
N ARG A 181 -17.61 -19.10 0.38
CA ARG A 181 -17.62 -20.40 1.11
C ARG A 181 -17.60 -20.22 2.63
N ARG A 182 -17.04 -19.12 3.11
CA ARG A 182 -16.99 -18.77 4.54
C ARG A 182 -18.17 -17.91 5.02
N GLY A 183 -19.12 -17.59 4.14
CA GLY A 183 -20.25 -16.71 4.46
C GLY A 183 -19.86 -15.24 4.68
N LEU A 184 -18.67 -14.82 4.23
CA LEU A 184 -18.16 -13.45 4.37
C LEU A 184 -18.63 -12.57 3.19
N VAL A 185 -19.94 -12.42 3.05
CA VAL A 185 -20.57 -11.73 1.91
C VAL A 185 -21.01 -10.29 2.21
N GLU A 186 -20.98 -9.89 3.48
CA GLU A 186 -21.36 -8.54 3.94
C GLU A 186 -20.13 -7.76 4.44
N GLY A 187 -20.12 -6.44 4.21
CA GLY A 187 -19.05 -5.53 4.66
C GLY A 187 -17.84 -5.44 3.71
N TYR A 188 -16.73 -4.93 4.25
CA TYR A 188 -15.50 -4.71 3.47
C TYR A 188 -14.69 -6.00 3.27
N SER A 189 -14.98 -6.70 2.16
CA SER A 189 -14.26 -7.91 1.76
C SER A 189 -12.86 -7.62 1.19
N LEU A 190 -11.96 -8.61 1.26
CA LEU A 190 -10.64 -8.53 0.63
C LEU A 190 -10.78 -8.50 -0.90
N SER A 191 -11.71 -9.24 -1.50
CA SER A 191 -11.89 -9.19 -2.96
C SER A 191 -12.29 -7.79 -3.44
N LEU A 192 -13.11 -7.07 -2.67
CA LEU A 192 -13.46 -5.68 -2.97
C LEU A 192 -12.26 -4.75 -2.82
N ALA A 193 -11.47 -4.91 -1.75
CA ALA A 193 -10.25 -4.15 -1.51
C ALA A 193 -9.20 -4.32 -2.62
N LEU A 194 -9.04 -5.54 -3.14
CA LEU A 194 -8.09 -5.85 -4.21
C LEU A 194 -8.52 -5.28 -5.57
N ARG A 195 -9.84 -5.14 -5.80
CA ARG A 195 -10.41 -4.52 -7.02
C ARG A 195 -10.36 -2.98 -6.99
N ASP A 196 -10.25 -2.38 -5.81
CA ASP A 196 -10.20 -0.92 -5.67
C ASP A 196 -8.81 -0.39 -6.04
N SER A 197 -8.68 0.06 -7.29
CA SER A 197 -7.42 0.63 -7.80
C SER A 197 -6.96 1.85 -6.99
N LYS A 198 -7.86 2.71 -6.50
CA LYS A 198 -7.46 3.90 -5.72
C LYS A 198 -6.81 3.49 -4.41
N ARG A 199 -7.37 2.48 -3.76
CA ARG A 199 -6.81 1.89 -2.54
C ARG A 199 -5.44 1.27 -2.79
N GLN A 200 -5.32 0.45 -3.83
CA GLN A 200 -4.04 -0.17 -4.21
C GLN A 200 -2.97 0.87 -4.55
N TYR A 201 -3.37 2.01 -5.14
CA TYR A 201 -2.46 3.11 -5.45
C TYR A 201 -1.98 3.79 -4.16
N LEU A 202 -2.87 4.17 -3.25
CA LEU A 202 -2.49 4.80 -1.98
C LEU A 202 -1.53 3.90 -1.18
N ALA A 203 -1.90 2.63 -1.00
CA ALA A 203 -1.09 1.66 -0.26
C ALA A 203 0.30 1.45 -0.91
N SER A 204 0.34 1.31 -2.25
CA SER A 204 1.59 1.20 -2.98
C SER A 204 2.46 2.45 -2.88
N ALA A 205 1.88 3.65 -2.99
CA ALA A 205 2.61 4.91 -2.86
C ALA A 205 3.21 5.05 -1.45
N MET A 206 2.43 4.76 -0.41
CA MET A 206 2.92 4.83 0.97
C MET A 206 4.04 3.82 1.23
N ARG A 207 3.92 2.58 0.72
CA ARG A 207 4.97 1.56 0.81
C ARG A 207 6.25 1.96 0.07
N LEU A 208 6.13 2.42 -1.18
CA LEU A 208 7.27 2.86 -1.99
C LEU A 208 7.99 4.06 -1.38
N TYR A 209 7.26 4.94 -0.69
CA TYR A 209 7.84 6.07 0.03
C TYR A 209 8.70 5.63 1.22
N GLN A 210 8.27 4.58 1.93
CA GLN A 210 8.89 4.08 3.16
C GLN A 210 10.02 3.10 2.95
N ARG A 211 9.92 2.21 1.96
CA ARG A 211 10.96 1.20 1.73
C ARG A 211 12.24 1.88 1.26
N GLU A 212 13.32 1.74 2.05
CA GLU A 212 14.67 1.66 1.48
C GLU A 212 14.60 0.61 0.39
N VAL A 213 14.92 1.03 -0.82
CA VAL A 213 14.77 0.19 -1.99
C VAL A 213 15.84 -0.90 -1.92
N VAL A 214 15.56 -1.99 -1.21
CA VAL A 214 16.22 -3.28 -1.44
C VAL A 214 15.55 -3.85 -2.70
N ILE A 215 15.91 -3.29 -3.86
CA ILE A 215 15.70 -3.96 -5.13
C ILE A 215 16.65 -5.18 -5.12
N PRO A 216 16.18 -6.39 -5.44
CA PRO A 216 17.07 -7.53 -5.60
C PRO A 216 18.19 -7.17 -6.57
N MET A 217 19.44 -7.49 -6.23
CA MET A 217 20.71 -7.19 -6.94
C MET A 217 20.77 -7.64 -8.42
N SER A 218 19.78 -7.29 -9.24
CA SER A 218 19.63 -7.72 -10.63
C SER A 218 18.93 -6.68 -11.51
N MET A 219 18.46 -5.53 -10.97
CA MET A 219 18.03 -4.44 -11.85
C MET A 219 19.22 -3.54 -12.22
N PRO A 220 19.44 -3.27 -13.52
CA PRO A 220 20.40 -2.26 -13.95
C PRO A 220 19.93 -0.86 -13.48
N LEU A 221 20.89 0.03 -13.16
CA LEU A 221 20.65 1.42 -12.69
C LEU A 221 19.66 2.23 -13.56
N SER A 222 19.51 1.88 -14.85
CA SER A 222 18.55 2.48 -15.77
C SER A 222 17.09 2.21 -15.42
N GLY A 223 16.77 1.09 -14.76
CA GLY A 223 15.42 0.78 -14.29
C GLY A 223 15.00 1.60 -13.06
N PHE A 224 15.97 1.97 -12.22
CA PHE A 224 15.74 2.75 -11.00
C PHE A 224 15.45 4.23 -11.30
N GLN A 225 16.13 4.80 -12.30
CA GLN A 225 15.78 6.09 -12.91
C GLN A 225 14.31 6.13 -13.31
N SER A 226 13.84 5.06 -13.93
CA SER A 226 12.51 4.92 -14.49
C SER A 226 11.40 5.02 -13.43
N VAL A 227 11.40 4.13 -12.43
CA VAL A 227 10.27 3.94 -11.49
C VAL A 227 9.98 5.17 -10.63
N PHE A 228 11.01 5.88 -10.17
CA PHE A 228 10.80 7.07 -9.35
C PHE A 228 10.42 8.28 -10.23
N LEU A 229 10.97 8.40 -11.44
CA LEU A 229 10.74 9.54 -12.32
C LEU A 229 9.28 9.73 -12.75
N ALA A 230 8.57 8.64 -13.01
CA ALA A 230 7.22 8.74 -13.55
C ALA A 230 6.08 8.72 -12.53
N SER A 231 6.34 8.33 -11.28
CA SER A 231 5.40 8.60 -10.17
C SER A 231 5.28 10.09 -9.83
N VAL A 232 6.05 10.93 -10.51
CA VAL A 232 6.24 12.34 -10.20
C VAL A 232 6.15 13.26 -11.44
N ALA A 233 6.64 12.81 -12.60
CA ALA A 233 6.83 13.70 -13.75
C ALA A 233 5.70 13.63 -14.78
N ARG A 234 4.64 14.43 -14.57
CA ARG A 234 4.17 15.48 -15.51
C ARG A 234 3.37 16.55 -14.75
N PRO A 235 3.57 17.86 -15.02
CA PRO A 235 2.71 18.93 -14.49
C PRO A 235 1.23 18.76 -14.85
N SER A 236 0.93 18.13 -16.00
CA SER A 236 -0.43 17.77 -16.43
C SER A 236 -1.03 16.58 -15.66
N ASP A 237 -0.20 15.71 -15.08
CA ASP A 237 -0.63 14.50 -14.36
C ASP A 237 -0.63 14.69 -12.84
N ARG A 238 0.07 15.72 -12.32
CA ARG A 238 -0.20 16.30 -10.98
C ARG A 238 -1.66 16.73 -10.85
N LEU A 239 -2.24 17.16 -11.96
CA LEU A 239 -3.66 17.40 -12.09
C LEU A 239 -4.46 16.08 -12.07
N ALA A 240 -4.00 14.94 -12.60
CA ALA A 240 -4.81 13.71 -12.63
C ALA A 240 -5.02 13.05 -11.24
N VAL A 241 -4.01 13.06 -10.36
CA VAL A 241 -4.15 12.57 -8.97
C VAL A 241 -4.86 13.61 -8.08
N GLY A 242 -4.63 14.91 -8.30
CA GLY A 242 -5.29 16.00 -7.59
C GLY A 242 -6.71 16.37 -8.09
N ILE A 243 -7.05 16.10 -9.35
CA ILE A 243 -8.38 16.36 -9.95
C ILE A 243 -9.31 15.19 -9.68
N ARG A 244 -8.85 13.93 -9.76
CA ARG A 244 -9.74 12.80 -9.45
C ARG A 244 -10.11 12.67 -7.97
N MET A 245 -9.44 13.41 -7.07
CA MET A 245 -9.90 13.59 -5.69
C MET A 245 -10.85 14.79 -5.51
N ARG A 246 -10.92 15.75 -6.45
CA ARG A 246 -11.93 16.82 -6.45
C ARG A 246 -13.29 16.37 -6.96
N ASP A 247 -13.35 15.42 -7.88
CA ASP A 247 -14.62 14.91 -8.44
C ASP A 247 -15.48 14.13 -7.42
N ALA A 248 -14.93 13.79 -6.25
CA ALA A 248 -15.69 13.22 -5.13
C ALA A 248 -16.57 14.25 -4.40
N LYS A 249 -16.41 15.56 -4.68
CA LYS A 249 -17.19 16.63 -4.02
C LYS A 249 -18.40 17.11 -4.84
N THR A 250 -18.59 16.63 -6.07
CA THR A 250 -19.64 17.14 -7.00
C THR A 250 -20.66 16.09 -7.44
N ARG A 251 -20.84 14.99 -6.70
CA ARG A 251 -22.00 14.09 -6.86
C ARG A 251 -22.73 13.78 -5.55
N VAL A 252 -22.90 14.79 -4.72
CA VAL A 252 -24.02 14.86 -3.76
C VAL A 252 -24.50 16.31 -3.79
N GLY A 253 -25.48 16.55 -4.66
CA GLY A 253 -26.17 17.80 -4.92
C GLY A 253 -27.29 17.50 -5.89
#